data_AF-A0A6N2NBB7-F1
#
_entry.id   AF-A0A6N2NBB7-F1
#
_cell.length_a   1.000
_cell.length_b   1.000
_cell.length_c   1.000
_cell.angle_alpha   90.00
_cell.angle_beta   90.00
_cell.angle_gamma   90.00
#
_symmetry.space_group_name_H-M   'P 1'
#
loop_
_entity.id
_entity.type
_entity.pdbx_description
1 polymer ?
#
loop_
_entity_poly.entity_id
_entity_poly.type
_entity_poly.pdbx_seq_one_letter_code
_entity_poly.pdbx_strand_id
1 'polypeptide(L)'
;MIVHPVRDDGSWSVVKPTLADTNTQVEITVAAHDTTGGMVTKISEAALIAKLGIDVYIVKAATTHSSRALSGEVRGAIPEDWLGTVIRFGGKGNGNC
;
A
#
# COMPACT_ATOMS: atom_id res chain seq x y z
N MET A 1 -0.45 7.37 -0.54
CA MET A 1 0.87 6.69 -0.57
C MET A 1 0.76 5.45 -1.46
N ILE A 2 1.79 5.13 -2.25
CA ILE A 2 1.88 3.87 -3.01
C ILE A 2 3.06 3.05 -2.49
N VAL A 3 2.83 1.78 -2.21
CA VAL A 3 3.81 0.84 -1.65
C VAL A 3 3.93 -0.39 -2.54
N HIS A 4 5.15 -0.84 -2.80
CA HIS A 4 5.43 -2.10 -3.48
C HIS A 4 6.09 -3.09 -2.51
N PRO A 5 5.71 -4.39 -2.55
CA PRO A 5 6.48 -5.44 -1.90
C PRO A 5 7.83 -5.62 -2.59
N VAL A 6 8.88 -5.93 -1.82
CA VAL A 6 10.27 -6.03 -2.33
C VAL A 6 10.80 -7.47 -2.33
N ARG A 7 10.49 -8.28 -1.32
CA ARG A 7 10.96 -9.69 -1.19
C ARG A 7 9.94 -10.57 -0.48
N ASP A 8 10.09 -11.89 -0.55
CA ASP A 8 9.18 -12.90 0.02
C ASP A 8 8.98 -12.80 1.55
N ASP A 9 9.91 -12.20 2.27
CA ASP A 9 9.89 -11.99 3.73
C ASP A 9 8.85 -10.96 4.23
N GLY A 10 8.13 -10.28 3.33
CA GLY A 10 7.14 -9.25 3.68
C GLY A 10 7.70 -7.84 3.70
N SER A 11 8.96 -7.66 3.31
CA SER A 11 9.55 -6.34 3.07
C SER A 11 8.83 -5.56 1.96
N TRP A 12 8.78 -4.25 2.13
CA TRP A 12 8.07 -3.32 1.25
C TRP A 12 8.82 -1.98 1.14
N SER A 13 8.53 -1.21 0.10
CA SER A 13 9.09 0.13 -0.11
C SER A 13 8.03 1.11 -0.62
N VAL A 14 8.19 2.40 -0.28
CA VAL A 14 7.34 3.48 -0.80
C VAL A 14 7.82 3.89 -2.18
N VAL A 15 6.87 3.98 -3.11
CA VAL A 15 7.12 4.40 -4.50
C VAL A 15 6.62 5.82 -4.76
N LYS A 16 5.52 6.20 -4.12
CA LYS A 16 4.95 7.56 -4.22
C LYS A 16 4.49 8.04 -2.84
N PRO A 17 4.99 9.19 -2.35
CA PRO A 17 6.03 10.04 -2.97
C PRO A 17 7.40 9.36 -3.03
N THR A 18 8.25 9.80 -3.95
CA THR A 18 9.68 9.42 -3.93
C THR A 18 10.31 10.07 -2.71
N LEU A 19 10.82 9.26 -1.79
CA LEU A 19 11.51 9.77 -0.61
C LEU A 19 12.89 10.29 -1.05
N ALA A 20 13.24 11.52 -0.64
CA ALA A 20 14.43 12.22 -1.12
C ALA A 20 15.74 11.54 -0.69
N ASP A 21 15.74 10.90 0.47
CA ASP A 21 16.84 10.08 0.96
C ASP A 21 16.43 8.61 1.01
N THR A 22 17.26 7.72 0.46
CA THR A 22 17.08 6.26 0.57
C THR A 22 17.13 5.76 2.02
N ASN A 23 17.59 6.60 2.95
CA ASN A 23 17.64 6.33 4.38
C ASN A 23 16.45 6.93 5.16
N THR A 24 15.65 7.81 4.55
CA THR A 24 14.39 8.26 5.16
C THR A 24 13.33 7.18 4.98
N GLN A 25 13.15 6.36 6.01
CA GLN A 25 12.02 5.44 6.11
C GLN A 25 10.76 6.20 6.55
N VAL A 26 9.59 5.68 6.20
CA VAL A 26 8.32 6.19 6.75
C VAL A 26 8.37 6.02 8.26
N GLU A 27 8.22 7.12 8.99
CA GLU A 27 8.06 7.06 10.43
C GLU A 27 6.68 6.47 10.76
N ILE A 28 6.68 5.33 11.43
CA ILE A 28 5.46 4.67 11.89
C ILE A 28 5.49 4.66 13.41
N THR A 29 4.58 5.41 14.02
CA THR A 29 4.37 5.38 15.47
C THR A 29 3.32 4.34 15.82
N VAL A 30 3.53 3.69 16.95
CA VAL A 30 2.60 2.70 17.51
C VAL A 30 2.05 3.28 18.80
N ALA A 31 0.73 3.27 18.97
CA ALA A 31 0.13 3.70 20.23
C ALA A 31 0.44 2.67 21.32
N ALA A 32 0.69 3.11 22.56
CA ALA A 32 1.06 2.22 23.67
C ALA A 32 0.01 1.11 23.96
N HIS A 33 -1.23 1.29 23.51
CA HIS A 33 -2.34 0.35 23.67
C HIS A 33 -2.64 -0.48 22.41
N ASP A 34 -1.85 -0.34 21.36
CA ASP A 34 -2.03 -1.11 20.14
C ASP A 34 -1.48 -2.52 20.29
N THR A 35 -2.37 -3.49 20.29
CA THR A 35 -2.04 -4.91 20.44
C THR A 35 -1.89 -5.63 19.10
N THR A 36 -2.10 -4.93 17.98
CA THR A 36 -2.12 -5.50 16.62
C THR A 36 -0.85 -5.22 15.82
N GLY A 37 0.12 -4.51 16.42
CA GLY A 37 1.35 -4.08 15.73
C GLY A 37 1.14 -2.96 14.71
N GLY A 38 -0.03 -2.31 14.75
CA GLY A 38 -0.26 -1.02 14.10
C GLY A 38 -0.23 -1.04 12.60
N MET A 39 0.34 0.02 12.04
CA MET A 39 0.43 0.21 10.60
C MET A 39 1.52 -0.67 9.98
N VAL A 40 2.57 -1.03 10.73
CA VAL A 40 3.62 -1.93 10.24
C VAL A 40 3.04 -3.30 9.89
N THR A 41 2.26 -3.88 10.80
CA THR A 41 1.60 -5.18 10.55
C THR A 41 0.66 -5.11 9.36
N LYS A 42 -0.22 -4.10 9.32
CA LYS A 42 -1.20 -3.93 8.21
C LYS A 42 -0.52 -3.84 6.85
N ILE A 43 0.57 -3.08 6.74
CA ILE A 43 1.31 -2.95 5.48
C ILE A 43 2.04 -4.25 5.13
N SER A 44 2.63 -4.93 6.12
CA SER A 44 3.37 -6.18 5.90
C SER A 44 2.44 -7.32 5.44
N GLU A 45 1.28 -7.47 6.08
CA GLU A 45 0.24 -8.43 5.66
C GLU A 45 -0.29 -8.10 4.27
N ALA A 46 -0.60 -6.82 4.01
CA ALA A 46 -1.05 -6.39 2.70
C ALA A 46 0.02 -6.57 1.61
N ALA A 47 1.30 -6.44 1.94
CA ALA A 47 2.40 -6.70 1.02
C ALA A 47 2.48 -8.19 0.62
N LEU A 48 2.18 -9.10 1.55
CA LEU A 48 2.07 -10.54 1.23
C LEU A 48 0.89 -10.82 0.30
N ILE A 49 -0.26 -10.19 0.52
CA ILE A 49 -1.44 -10.30 -0.37
C ILE A 49 -1.11 -9.73 -1.76
N ALA A 50 -0.45 -8.57 -1.81
CA ALA A 50 -0.09 -7.90 -3.06
C ALA A 50 0.77 -8.78 -3.97
N LYS A 51 1.70 -9.58 -3.41
CA LYS A 51 2.50 -10.53 -4.19
C LYS A 51 1.68 -11.59 -4.93
N LEU A 52 0.47 -11.89 -4.45
CA LEU A 52 -0.45 -12.81 -5.13
C LEU A 52 -1.17 -12.15 -6.33
N GLY A 53 -0.79 -10.93 -6.69
CA GLY A 53 -1.42 -10.15 -7.77
C GLY A 53 -2.69 -9.43 -7.35
N ILE A 54 -2.91 -9.25 -6.04
CA ILE A 54 -4.12 -8.63 -5.48
C ILE A 54 -3.77 -7.23 -4.97
N ASP A 55 -4.26 -6.19 -5.64
CA ASP A 55 -4.13 -4.82 -5.14
C ASP A 55 -4.87 -4.66 -3.79
N VAL A 56 -4.16 -4.15 -2.78
CA VAL A 56 -4.71 -3.87 -1.45
C VAL A 56 -4.83 -2.36 -1.22
N TYR A 57 -5.96 -1.94 -0.67
CA TYR A 57 -6.27 -0.54 -0.39
C TYR A 57 -6.50 -0.35 1.11
N ILE A 58 -5.65 0.44 1.76
CA ILE A 58 -5.83 0.84 3.15
C ILE A 58 -6.36 2.27 3.15
N VAL A 59 -7.60 2.42 3.63
CA VAL A 59 -8.36 3.69 3.60
C VAL A 59 -9.11 3.87 4.91
N LYS A 60 -9.41 5.13 5.26
CA LYS A 60 -10.29 5.41 6.39
C LYS A 60 -11.70 4.95 6.05
N ALA A 61 -12.29 4.13 6.93
CA ALA A 61 -13.67 3.66 6.78
C ALA A 61 -14.69 4.80 6.80
N ALA A 62 -15.87 4.54 6.22
CA ALA A 62 -16.98 5.50 6.13
C ALA A 62 -16.62 6.82 5.42
N THR A 63 -15.75 6.73 4.41
CA THR A 63 -15.36 7.86 3.54
C THR A 63 -15.72 7.56 2.08
N THR A 64 -15.74 8.61 1.26
CA THR A 64 -15.89 8.46 -0.20
C THR A 64 -14.78 7.57 -0.78
N HIS A 65 -13.54 7.72 -0.33
CA HIS A 65 -12.40 6.87 -0.73
C HIS A 65 -12.63 5.39 -0.38
N SER A 66 -13.22 5.06 0.77
CA SER A 66 -13.59 3.67 1.09
C SER A 66 -14.67 3.11 0.16
N SER A 67 -15.64 3.92 -0.24
CA SER A 67 -16.67 3.49 -1.21
C SER A 67 -16.06 3.26 -2.59
N ARG A 68 -15.15 4.15 -3.03
CA ARG A 68 -14.42 4.03 -4.31
C ARG A 68 -13.50 2.80 -4.34
N ALA A 69 -12.87 2.43 -3.22
CA ALA A 69 -12.12 1.19 -3.10
C ALA A 69 -13.02 -0.04 -3.29
N LEU A 70 -14.17 -0.06 -2.59
CA LEU A 70 -15.11 -1.18 -2.62
C LEU A 70 -15.82 -1.33 -3.97
N SER A 71 -16.09 -0.22 -4.67
CA SER A 71 -16.68 -0.25 -6.02
C SER A 71 -15.71 -0.71 -7.11
N GLY A 72 -14.40 -0.73 -6.82
CA GLY A 72 -13.36 -1.08 -7.78
C GLY A 72 -13.00 0.05 -8.76
N GLU A 73 -13.47 1.28 -8.54
CA GLU A 73 -13.13 2.46 -9.37
C GLU A 73 -11.61 2.68 -9.48
N VAL A 74 -10.87 2.30 -8.44
CA VAL A 74 -9.42 2.50 -8.31
C VAL A 74 -8.58 1.33 -8.82
N ARG A 75 -9.17 0.37 -9.55
CA ARG A 75 -8.45 -0.73 -10.17
C ARG A 75 -7.65 -0.22 -11.37
N GLY A 76 -6.33 -0.42 -11.35
CA GLY A 76 -5.41 0.06 -12.39
C GLY A 76 -4.87 1.46 -12.11
N ALA A 77 -5.61 2.50 -12.46
CA ALA A 77 -5.19 3.89 -12.30
C ALA A 77 -5.67 4.47 -10.95
N ILE A 78 -4.72 5.02 -10.18
CA ILE A 78 -5.04 5.69 -8.92
C ILE A 78 -5.29 7.18 -9.21
N PRO A 79 -6.48 7.70 -8.89
CA PRO A 79 -6.82 9.12 -9.06
C PRO A 79 -5.86 10.05 -8.32
N GLU A 80 -5.65 11.27 -8.82
CA GLU A 80 -4.75 12.24 -8.18
C GLU A 80 -5.25 12.69 -6.80
N ASP A 81 -6.58 12.71 -6.61
CA ASP A 81 -7.26 13.07 -5.36
C ASP A 81 -7.35 11.91 -4.36
N TRP A 82 -6.65 10.80 -4.62
CA TRP A 82 -6.73 9.61 -3.79
C TRP A 82 -6.14 9.82 -2.40
N LEU A 83 -6.99 9.66 -1.37
CA LEU A 83 -6.59 9.69 0.03
C LEU A 83 -6.60 8.27 0.63
N GLY A 84 -5.42 7.66 0.62
CA GLY A 84 -5.20 6.33 1.18
C GLY A 84 -3.82 5.77 0.84
N THR A 85 -3.60 4.52 1.24
CA THR A 85 -2.41 3.75 0.87
C THR A 85 -2.81 2.65 -0.09
N VAL A 86 -2.11 2.57 -1.21
CA VAL A 86 -2.26 1.52 -2.21
C VAL A 86 -1.05 0.62 -2.14
N ILE A 87 -1.27 -0.68 -2.03
CA ILE A 87 -0.22 -1.70 -1.95
C ILE A 87 -0.44 -2.64 -3.13
N ARG A 88 0.53 -2.67 -4.05
CA ARG A 88 0.44 -3.44 -5.29
C ARG A 88 1.78 -4.05 -5.65
N PHE A 89 1.76 -5.20 -6.34
CA PHE A 89 2.99 -5.82 -6.79
C PHE A 89 3.66 -4.98 -7.88
N GLY A 90 4.94 -4.67 -7.70
CA GLY A 90 5.73 -3.92 -8.67
C GLY A 90 6.28 -4.75 -9.82
N GLY A 91 5.94 -6.04 -9.90
CA GLY A 91 6.39 -6.92 -10.98
C GLY A 91 5.83 -6.46 -12.32
N LYS A 92 6.72 -6.33 -13.31
CA LYS A 92 6.44 -6.12 -14.73
C LYS A 92 5.07 -6.69 -15.11
N GLY A 93 4.14 -5.81 -15.50
CA GLY A 93 3.08 -6.25 -16.38
C GLY A 93 3.71 -6.94 -17.58
N ASN A 94 3.12 -8.04 -18.02
CA ASN A 94 3.44 -8.68 -19.29
C ASN A 94 3.30 -7.65 -20.43
N GLY A 95 4.38 -6.94 -20.72
CA GLY A 95 4.56 -6.16 -21.93
C GLY A 95 5.20 -7.08 -22.96
N ASN A 96 4.37 -7.84 -23.66
CA ASN A 96 4.75 -8.45 -24.92
C ASN A 96 4.20 -7.52 -26.02
N CYS A 97 4.99 -6.51 -26.41
CA CYS A 97 4.91 -5.70 -27.63
C CYS A 97 6.30 -5.08 -27.85
#